data_AF-A0AAV3RLX6-F1
#
_entry.id   AF-A0AAV3RLX6-F1
#
_cell.length_a   1.000
_cell.length_b   1.000
_cell.length_c   1.000
_cell.angle_alpha   90.00
_cell.angle_beta   90.00
_cell.angle_gamma   90.00
#
_symmetry.space_group_name_H-M   'P 1'
#
loop_
_entity.id
_entity.type
_entity.pdbx_description
1 polymer ?
#
loop_
_entity_poly.entity_id
_entity_poly.type
_entity_poly.pdbx_seq_one_letter_code
_entity_poly.pdbx_strand_id
1 'polypeptide(L)'
;MMRTPCMQSWHLDGYDFWVVGFRNEKCAPDRRKRYNLGNALTRHTTQVYPNSWTAILVSLDNKGMWNLRSTMWARQYLGQQFHVRVYDLVKSLTNGYDIPNNALLCGRAAIRRP
;
A
#
# COMPACT_ATOMS: atom_id res chain seq x y z
N MET A 1 11.28 -22.60 10.28
CA MET A 1 11.00 -21.44 11.14
C MET A 1 9.88 -20.49 10.64
N MET A 2 9.28 -20.70 9.44
CA MET A 2 8.22 -19.79 8.89
C MET A 2 6.78 -20.34 8.92
N ARG A 3 6.49 -21.42 9.66
CA ARG A 3 5.17 -22.10 9.60
C ARG A 3 4.14 -21.61 10.62
N THR A 4 4.54 -20.83 11.64
CA THR A 4 3.60 -20.32 12.64
C THR A 4 3.04 -18.97 12.19
N PRO A 5 1.70 -18.80 12.16
CA PRO A 5 1.08 -17.50 11.89
C PRO A 5 1.57 -16.46 12.90
N CYS A 6 2.21 -15.38 12.41
CA CYS A 6 2.63 -14.26 13.23
C CYS A 6 1.92 -12.98 12.77
N MET A 7 1.87 -11.98 13.65
CA MET A 7 1.37 -10.66 13.29
C MET A 7 2.21 -10.10 12.14
N GLN A 8 1.54 -9.56 11.13
CA GLN A 8 2.16 -8.79 10.06
C GLN A 8 1.84 -7.32 10.26
N SER A 9 2.70 -6.45 9.75
CA SER A 9 2.45 -5.02 9.71
C SER A 9 2.75 -4.49 8.32
N TRP A 10 1.80 -3.76 7.75
CA TRP A 10 1.81 -3.32 6.37
C TRP A 10 1.75 -1.80 6.31
N HIS A 11 2.56 -1.19 5.45
CA HIS A 11 2.67 0.25 5.25
C HIS A 11 2.46 0.61 3.77
N LEU A 12 1.66 1.63 3.51
CA LEU A 12 1.41 2.18 2.18
C LEU A 12 2.06 3.56 2.07
N ASP A 13 3.02 3.70 1.16
CA ASP A 13 3.62 5.00 0.87
C ASP A 13 2.62 5.92 0.14
N GLY A 14 2.72 7.23 0.35
CA GLY A 14 1.96 8.24 -0.39
C GLY A 14 0.49 8.38 -0.04
N TYR A 15 -0.02 7.58 0.91
CA TYR A 15 -1.42 7.58 1.30
C TYR A 15 -1.65 7.41 2.79
N ASP A 16 -2.79 7.94 3.21
CA ASP A 16 -3.48 7.58 4.43
C ASP A 16 -4.65 6.68 4.04
N PHE A 17 -5.00 5.76 4.92
CA PHE A 17 -6.14 4.88 4.73
C PHE A 17 -6.92 4.69 6.02
N TRP A 18 -8.21 4.41 5.89
CA TRP A 18 -9.09 4.10 6.99
C TRP A 18 -9.08 2.60 7.26
N VAL A 19 -8.79 2.19 8.50
CA VAL A 19 -8.96 0.79 8.89
C VAL A 19 -10.44 0.57 9.23
N VAL A 20 -11.17 -0.06 8.32
CA VAL A 20 -12.63 -0.19 8.41
C VAL A 20 -13.09 -1.50 9.03
N GLY A 21 -12.20 -2.48 9.19
CA GLY A 21 -12.54 -3.71 9.89
C GLY A 21 -11.36 -4.65 10.05
N PHE A 22 -11.43 -5.51 11.05
CA PHE A 22 -10.49 -6.61 11.24
C PHE A 22 -11.17 -7.69 12.09
N ARG A 23 -10.93 -8.97 11.80
CA ARG A 23 -11.43 -10.09 12.61
C ARG A 23 -10.53 -11.33 12.51
N ASN A 24 -10.52 -12.11 13.58
CA ASN A 24 -9.88 -13.42 13.68
C ASN A 24 -10.81 -14.52 13.13
N GLU A 25 -11.03 -14.48 11.82
CA GLU A 25 -11.80 -15.46 11.05
C GLU A 25 -11.36 -15.39 9.58
N LYS A 26 -11.92 -16.23 8.70
CA LYS A 26 -11.65 -16.09 7.26
C LYS A 26 -12.39 -14.87 6.70
N CYS A 27 -11.71 -14.08 5.85
CA CYS A 27 -12.34 -12.97 5.16
C CYS A 27 -13.41 -13.49 4.19
N ALA A 28 -14.61 -12.90 4.23
CA ALA A 28 -15.72 -13.24 3.37
C ALA A 28 -16.48 -11.96 2.93
N PRO A 29 -17.08 -11.93 1.73
CA PRO A 29 -17.68 -10.70 1.18
C PRO A 29 -18.81 -10.11 2.04
N ASP A 30 -19.56 -10.95 2.74
CA ASP A 30 -20.64 -10.57 3.67
C ASP A 30 -20.15 -9.69 4.83
N ARG A 31 -18.86 -9.79 5.18
CA ARG A 31 -18.24 -9.02 6.28
C ARG A 31 -18.15 -7.53 6.00
N ARG A 32 -18.27 -7.10 4.72
CA ARG A 32 -18.33 -5.69 4.33
C ARG A 32 -19.48 -4.93 5.00
N LYS A 33 -20.58 -5.61 5.35
CA LYS A 33 -21.72 -5.01 6.08
C LYS A 33 -21.36 -4.53 7.49
N ARG A 34 -20.24 -5.01 8.05
CA ARG A 34 -19.76 -4.68 9.40
C ARG A 34 -18.60 -3.68 9.39
N TYR A 35 -18.30 -3.09 8.24
CA TYR A 35 -17.24 -2.10 8.15
C TYR A 35 -17.63 -0.83 8.91
N ASN A 36 -16.69 -0.27 9.66
CA ASN A 36 -16.84 1.05 10.25
C ASN A 36 -16.69 2.12 9.15
N LEU A 37 -17.82 2.61 8.64
CA LEU A 37 -17.87 3.66 7.63
C LEU A 37 -18.18 5.05 8.22
N GLY A 38 -18.42 5.14 9.54
CA GLY A 38 -18.82 6.38 10.19
C GLY A 38 -17.66 7.16 10.78
N ASN A 39 -16.74 6.47 11.48
CA ASN A 39 -15.67 7.13 12.25
C ASN A 39 -14.37 6.32 12.30
N ALA A 40 -14.05 5.58 11.22
CA ALA A 40 -12.76 4.91 11.13
C ALA A 40 -11.62 5.94 11.24
N LEU A 41 -10.52 5.57 11.89
CA LEU A 41 -9.33 6.41 12.00
C LEU A 41 -8.41 6.19 10.80
N THR A 42 -7.79 7.26 10.32
CA THR A 42 -6.75 7.22 9.29
C THR A 42 -5.42 6.70 9.86
N ARG A 43 -4.70 5.92 9.06
CA ARG A 43 -3.37 5.40 9.32
C ARG A 43 -2.61 5.22 8.01
N HIS A 44 -1.29 5.14 8.06
CA HIS A 44 -0.45 4.70 6.93
C HIS A 44 0.11 3.29 7.14
N THR A 45 -0.03 2.77 8.36
CA THR A 45 0.44 1.44 8.76
C THR A 45 -0.63 0.73 9.57
N THR A 46 -0.89 -0.54 9.27
CA THR A 46 -1.82 -1.37 10.04
C THR A 46 -1.29 -2.79 10.25
N GLN A 47 -1.79 -3.44 11.29
CA GLN A 47 -1.45 -4.82 11.61
C GLN A 47 -2.47 -5.78 11.02
N VAL A 48 -1.99 -6.96 10.65
CA VAL A 48 -2.80 -8.14 10.36
C VAL A 48 -2.45 -9.19 11.39
N TYR A 49 -3.40 -9.50 12.27
CA TYR A 49 -3.19 -10.49 13.32
C TYR A 49 -3.10 -11.91 12.76
N PRO A 50 -2.45 -12.84 13.49
CA PRO A 50 -2.42 -14.26 13.12
C PRO A 50 -3.81 -14.81 12.77
N ASN A 51 -3.93 -15.57 11.68
CA ASN A 51 -5.20 -16.18 11.22
C ASN A 51 -6.37 -15.19 11.04
N SER A 52 -6.06 -13.91 10.88
CA SER A 52 -7.04 -12.82 10.81
C SER A 52 -6.95 -12.07 9.48
N TRP A 53 -7.91 -11.19 9.24
CA TRP A 53 -7.87 -10.20 8.16
C TRP A 53 -8.02 -8.79 8.72
N THR A 54 -7.51 -7.82 7.96
CA THR A 54 -7.70 -6.39 8.16
C THR A 54 -8.13 -5.78 6.83
N ALA A 55 -9.21 -5.00 6.82
CA ALA A 55 -9.72 -4.28 5.66
C ALA A 55 -9.43 -2.79 5.81
N ILE A 56 -8.95 -2.19 4.73
CA ILE A 56 -8.69 -0.76 4.63
C ILE A 56 -9.50 -0.15 3.48
N LEU A 57 -9.86 1.12 3.61
CA LEU A 57 -10.31 1.95 2.50
C LEU A 57 -9.29 3.05 2.26
N VAL A 58 -8.97 3.31 0.99
CA VAL A 58 -7.99 4.31 0.57
C VAL A 58 -8.56 5.07 -0.62
N SER A 59 -8.42 6.40 -0.61
CA SER A 59 -8.67 7.24 -1.77
C SER A 59 -7.42 7.25 -2.63
N LEU A 60 -7.48 6.78 -3.88
CA LEU A 60 -6.33 6.76 -4.79
C LEU A 60 -6.26 8.06 -5.61
N ASP A 61 -6.09 9.19 -4.94
CA ASP A 61 -6.01 10.54 -5.54
C ASP A 61 -4.57 11.01 -5.81
N ASN A 62 -3.58 10.45 -5.11
CA ASN A 62 -2.17 10.79 -5.29
C ASN A 62 -1.49 10.01 -6.44
N LYS A 63 -1.28 10.67 -7.58
CA LYS A 63 -0.68 10.04 -8.77
C LYS A 63 0.80 9.74 -8.58
N GLY A 64 1.21 8.54 -8.97
CA GLY A 64 2.59 8.10 -8.79
C GLY A 64 2.73 6.59 -8.76
N MET A 65 3.85 6.15 -8.20
CA MET A 65 4.14 4.75 -7.91
C MET A 65 4.46 4.62 -6.42
N TRP A 66 3.67 3.81 -5.72
CA TRP A 66 3.66 3.74 -4.27
C TRP A 66 3.91 2.32 -3.80
N ASN A 67 4.78 2.14 -2.83
CA ASN A 67 5.10 0.83 -2.30
C ASN A 67 4.10 0.45 -1.19
N LEU A 68 3.52 -0.76 -1.29
CA LEU A 68 2.84 -1.43 -0.19
C LEU A 68 3.75 -2.56 0.30
N ARG A 69 4.26 -2.43 1.53
CA ARG A 69 5.28 -3.33 2.08
C ARG A 69 5.00 -3.78 3.49
N SER A 70 5.60 -4.92 3.82
CA SER A 70 5.83 -5.27 5.22
C SER A 70 6.74 -4.24 5.90
N THR A 71 6.39 -3.82 7.11
CA THR A 71 7.31 -3.04 7.96
C THR A 71 8.34 -3.92 8.66
N MET A 72 8.15 -5.25 8.63
CA MET A 72 9.12 -6.21 9.12
C MET A 72 10.26 -6.33 8.11
N TRP A 73 11.41 -5.73 8.43
CA TRP A 73 12.57 -5.66 7.53
C TRP A 73 12.97 -6.99 6.91
N ALA A 74 13.04 -8.07 7.70
CA ALA A 74 13.39 -9.39 7.17
C ALA A 74 12.40 -9.86 6.09
N ARG A 75 11.10 -9.57 6.23
CA ARG A 75 10.09 -9.96 5.24
C ARG A 75 10.10 -9.04 4.03
N GLN A 76 10.29 -7.74 4.25
CA GLN A 76 10.46 -6.77 3.15
C GLN A 76 11.68 -7.13 2.28
N TYR A 77 12.81 -7.45 2.90
CA TYR A 77 14.03 -7.89 2.24
C TYR A 77 13.81 -9.15 1.41
N LEU A 78 13.05 -10.12 1.94
CA LEU A 78 12.65 -11.33 1.23
C LEU A 78 11.54 -11.12 0.19
N GLY A 79 11.13 -9.87 -0.07
CA GLY A 79 10.21 -9.53 -1.15
C GLY A 79 8.73 -9.45 -0.77
N GLN A 80 8.37 -9.40 0.53
CA GLN A 80 6.99 -9.17 0.95
C GLN A 80 6.57 -7.70 0.76
N GLN A 81 6.39 -7.32 -0.50
CA GLN A 81 6.02 -5.97 -0.94
C GLN A 81 5.54 -6.00 -2.40
N PHE A 82 4.78 -4.99 -2.81
CA PHE A 82 4.47 -4.72 -4.21
C PHE A 82 4.28 -3.22 -4.44
N HIS A 83 4.24 -2.80 -5.70
CA HIS A 83 4.05 -1.39 -6.06
C HIS A 83 2.68 -1.18 -6.70
N VAL A 84 2.01 -0.11 -6.31
CA VAL A 84 0.75 0.38 -6.88
C VAL A 84 1.06 1.58 -7.75
N ARG A 85 0.63 1.55 -9.01
CA ARG A 85 0.74 2.70 -9.91
C ARG A 85 -0.63 3.35 -10.06
N VAL A 86 -0.73 4.61 -9.65
CA VAL A 86 -1.89 5.46 -9.85
C VAL A 86 -1.55 6.43 -10.96
N TYR A 87 -2.23 6.32 -12.10
CA TYR A 87 -1.93 7.11 -13.29
C TYR A 87 -3.16 7.86 -13.78
N ASP A 88 -2.92 8.98 -14.44
CA ASP A 88 -3.91 9.76 -15.17
C ASP A 88 -3.48 9.83 -16.63
N LEU A 89 -4.44 9.89 -17.55
CA LEU A 89 -4.19 10.08 -18.99
C LEU A 89 -3.92 11.55 -19.33
N VAL A 90 -4.44 12.47 -18.52
CA VAL A 90 -4.26 13.91 -18.72
C VAL A 90 -3.05 14.39 -17.92
N LYS A 91 -2.07 15.01 -18.58
CA LYS A 91 -1.00 15.73 -17.87
C LYS A 91 -1.54 17.07 -17.39
N SER A 92 -1.43 17.34 -16.10
CA SER A 92 -1.70 18.64 -15.50
C SER A 92 -0.69 18.90 -14.38
N LEU A 93 -0.57 20.15 -13.94
CA LEU A 93 0.24 20.53 -12.78
C LEU A 93 -0.23 19.89 -11.46
N THR A 94 -1.47 19.39 -11.41
CA THR A 94 -2.03 18.67 -10.27
C THR A 94 -1.82 17.14 -10.36
N ASN A 95 -1.27 16.64 -11.47
CA ASN A 95 -1.30 15.21 -11.80
C ASN A 95 0.02 14.46 -11.57
N GLY A 96 0.93 15.07 -10.81
CA GLY A 96 2.26 14.53 -10.50
C GLY A 96 3.36 15.29 -11.23
N TYR A 97 4.48 15.51 -10.54
CA TYR A 97 5.64 16.19 -11.12
C TYR A 97 6.37 15.31 -12.13
N ASP A 98 6.92 15.92 -13.18
CA ASP A 98 7.88 15.23 -14.03
C ASP A 98 9.11 14.82 -13.20
N ILE A 99 9.77 13.74 -13.62
CA ILE A 99 10.97 13.23 -12.94
C ILE A 99 12.04 14.34 -12.93
N PRO A 100 12.61 14.69 -11.76
CA PRO A 100 13.56 15.79 -11.69
C PRO A 100 14.84 15.46 -12.50
N ASN A 101 15.45 16.49 -13.11
CA ASN A 101 16.60 16.33 -14.02
C ASN A 101 17.83 15.67 -13.38
N ASN A 102 17.94 15.76 -12.05
CA ASN A 102 19.01 15.15 -11.26
C ASN A 102 18.68 13.74 -10.75
N ALA A 103 17.57 13.13 -11.17
CA ALA A 103 17.24 11.76 -10.80
C ALA A 103 18.34 10.79 -11.28
N LEU A 104 18.76 9.90 -10.38
CA LEU A 104 19.67 8.81 -10.72
C LEU A 104 18.96 7.85 -11.69
N LEU A 105 19.59 7.57 -12.83
CA LEU A 105 19.05 6.65 -13.83
C LEU A 105 19.76 5.31 -13.77
N CYS A 106 19.00 4.24 -13.96
CA CYS A 106 19.53 2.88 -14.00
C CYS A 106 18.74 2.00 -14.98
N GLY A 107 19.28 0.83 -15.32
CA GLY A 107 18.65 -0.12 -16.23
C GLY A 107 18.23 0.52 -17.56
N ARG A 108 17.00 0.24 -18.01
CA ARG A 108 16.48 0.79 -19.29
C ARG A 108 16.32 2.31 -19.29
N ALA A 109 16.16 2.94 -18.13
CA ALA A 109 16.03 4.40 -18.05
C ALA A 109 17.36 5.11 -18.37
N ALA A 110 18.50 4.48 -18.06
CA ALA A 110 19.81 5.01 -18.43
C ALA A 110 20.07 4.95 -19.95
N ILE A 111 19.52 3.94 -20.64
CA ILE A 111 19.69 3.76 -22.08
C ILE A 111 18.80 4.72 -22.89
N ARG A 112 17.64 5.13 -22.34
CA ARG A 112 16.60 5.91 -23.04
C ARG A 112 16.61 7.40 -22.71
N ARG A 113 17.76 8.00 -22.35
CA ARG A 113 17.83 9.46 -22.35
C ARG A 113 17.62 9.96 -23.80
N PRO A 114 16.63 10.82 -24.07
CA PRO A 114 16.68 11.65 -25.27
C PRO A 114 17.91 12.57 -25.23
#